data_AF-A0A662VI33-F1
#
_entry.id   AF-A0A662VI33-F1
#
_cell.length_a   1.000
_cell.length_b   1.000
_cell.length_c   1.000
_cell.angle_alpha   90.00
_cell.angle_beta   90.00
_cell.angle_gamma   90.00
#
_symmetry.space_group_name_H-M   'P 1'
#
loop_
_entity.id
_entity.type
_entity.pdbx_description
1 polymer ?
#
loop_
_entity_poly.entity_id
_entity_poly.type
_entity_poly.pdbx_seq_one_letter_code
_entity_poly.pdbx_strand_id
1 'polypeptide(L)'
;GLKALAQLRSAAPKGARVTVRVCSKKPLVVEEAEPEEYWGYKVRKMELVELIDRENVIITSRRCNVPKIDEVNRDVTLIFGNPEEGVFEIAKRLGVKMEGKCWNTVPLQGTRSVRLEEAIFATLAVINFISYWGGSR
;
A
#
# COMPACT_ATOMS: atom_id res chain seq x y z
N GLY A 1 -10.07 15.72 -18.53
CA GLY A 1 -10.23 15.00 -19.81
C GLY A 1 -9.83 15.91 -20.96
N LEU A 2 -9.45 15.35 -22.11
CA LEU A 2 -9.22 16.13 -23.34
C LEU A 2 -10.55 16.66 -23.89
N LYS A 3 -10.50 17.75 -24.66
CA LYS A 3 -11.70 18.40 -25.26
C LYS A 3 -12.34 17.60 -26.40
N ALA A 4 -11.70 16.52 -26.84
CA ALA A 4 -12.15 15.67 -27.95
C ALA A 4 -12.04 14.19 -27.57
N LEU A 5 -12.90 13.36 -28.15
CA LEU A 5 -12.82 11.91 -28.03
C LEU A 5 -11.64 11.39 -28.86
N ALA A 6 -10.95 10.40 -28.32
CA ALA A 6 -9.88 9.69 -29.01
C ALA A 6 -10.43 8.39 -29.59
N GLN A 7 -9.94 8.00 -30.78
CA GLN A 7 -10.17 6.65 -31.27
C GLN A 7 -9.23 5.69 -30.53
N LEU A 8 -9.82 4.64 -29.95
CA LEU A 8 -9.13 3.55 -29.27
C LEU A 8 -9.65 2.23 -29.83
N ARG A 9 -8.74 1.33 -30.21
CA ARG A 9 -9.05 -0.08 -30.45
C ARG A 9 -8.67 -0.85 -29.19
N SER A 10 -9.66 -1.44 -28.53
CA SER A 10 -9.50 -2.11 -27.23
C SER A 10 -10.43 -3.31 -27.14
N ALA A 11 -9.98 -4.36 -26.44
CA ALA A 11 -10.81 -5.50 -26.08
C ALA A 11 -11.63 -5.23 -24.80
N ALA A 12 -11.38 -4.11 -24.11
CA ALA A 12 -12.05 -3.78 -22.86
C ALA A 12 -13.56 -3.54 -23.08
N PRO A 13 -14.42 -3.93 -22.13
CA PRO A 13 -15.85 -3.72 -22.26
C PRO A 13 -16.19 -2.22 -22.23
N LYS A 14 -17.29 -1.85 -22.87
CA LYS A 14 -17.78 -0.47 -22.88
C LYS A 14 -18.01 0.02 -21.44
N GLY A 15 -17.45 1.18 -21.11
CA GLY A 15 -17.52 1.77 -19.76
C GLY A 15 -16.32 1.42 -18.85
N ALA A 16 -15.43 0.53 -19.29
CA ALA A 16 -14.18 0.27 -18.57
C ALA A 16 -13.27 1.51 -18.54
N ARG A 17 -12.59 1.70 -17.40
CA ARG A 17 -11.48 2.65 -17.28
C ARG A 17 -10.22 1.97 -17.81
N VAL A 18 -9.61 2.56 -18.85
CA VAL A 18 -8.36 2.10 -19.44
C VAL A 18 -7.28 3.17 -19.31
N THR A 19 -6.03 2.75 -19.22
CA THR A 19 -4.87 3.64 -19.34
C THR A 19 -4.42 3.65 -20.78
N VAL A 20 -4.18 4.85 -21.32
CA VAL A 20 -3.82 5.02 -22.73
C VAL A 20 -2.66 5.98 -22.89
N ARG A 21 -1.85 5.75 -23.94
CA ARG A 21 -0.82 6.67 -24.42
C ARG A 21 -1.33 7.43 -25.64
N VAL A 22 -1.04 8.73 -25.71
CA VAL A 22 -1.40 9.56 -26.88
C VAL A 22 -0.35 9.37 -27.97
N CYS A 23 -0.76 8.82 -29.10
CA CYS A 23 0.12 8.56 -30.26
C CYS A 23 0.08 9.72 -31.27
N SER A 24 -1.09 10.36 -31.43
CA SER A 24 -1.23 11.56 -32.25
C SER A 24 -2.26 12.52 -31.64
N LYS A 25 -2.08 13.82 -31.85
CA LYS A 25 -3.01 14.88 -31.40
C LYS A 25 -3.95 15.35 -32.51
N LYS A 26 -3.62 15.10 -33.79
CA LYS A 26 -4.39 15.50 -34.97
C LYS A 26 -4.21 14.45 -36.09
N PRO A 27 -5.18 13.54 -36.29
CA PRO A 27 -6.33 13.26 -35.43
C PRO A 27 -5.90 12.74 -34.04
N LEU A 28 -6.77 12.83 -33.03
CA LEU A 28 -6.49 12.31 -31.70
C LEU A 28 -6.57 10.77 -31.71
N VAL A 29 -5.43 10.11 -31.57
CA VAL A 29 -5.28 8.66 -31.61
C VAL A 29 -4.54 8.20 -30.36
N VAL A 30 -5.06 7.14 -29.74
CA VAL A 30 -4.50 6.57 -28.52
C VAL A 30 -4.40 5.04 -28.63
N GLU A 31 -3.50 4.46 -27.85
CA GLU A 31 -3.34 3.02 -27.66
C GLU A 31 -3.38 2.68 -26.17
N GLU A 32 -3.78 1.46 -25.80
CA GLU A 32 -3.67 1.00 -24.42
C GLU A 32 -2.21 0.98 -23.97
N ALA A 33 -1.97 1.39 -22.73
CA ALA A 33 -0.62 1.48 -22.19
C ALA A 33 -0.58 1.08 -20.72
N GLU A 34 0.54 0.49 -20.32
CA GLU A 34 0.90 0.23 -18.93
C GLU A 34 2.13 1.09 -18.59
N PRO A 35 1.96 2.17 -17.82
CA PRO A 35 3.08 3.02 -17.43
C PRO A 35 4.05 2.27 -16.51
N GLU A 36 5.35 2.46 -16.73
CA GLU A 36 6.40 1.96 -15.82
C GLU A 36 6.47 2.77 -14.52
N GLU A 37 5.99 4.01 -14.55
CA GLU A 37 5.96 4.91 -13.41
C GLU A 37 4.77 4.64 -12.48
N TYR A 38 4.81 5.21 -11.28
CA TYR A 38 3.71 5.12 -10.33
C TYR A 38 2.40 5.67 -10.92
N TRP A 39 1.41 4.78 -11.09
CA TRP A 39 0.12 5.10 -11.71
C TRP A 39 -1.06 5.02 -10.74
N GLY A 40 -0.81 5.42 -9.50
CA GLY A 40 -1.79 5.36 -8.41
C GLY A 40 -1.88 3.98 -7.78
N TYR A 41 -2.98 3.74 -7.07
CA TYR A 41 -3.22 2.50 -6.33
C TYR A 41 -4.63 1.98 -6.59
N LYS A 42 -4.83 0.68 -6.36
CA LYS A 42 -6.14 0.03 -6.40
C LYS A 42 -6.69 -0.07 -4.98
N VAL A 43 -7.93 0.34 -4.79
CA VAL A 43 -8.66 0.17 -3.52
C VAL A 43 -9.46 -1.13 -3.58
N ARG A 44 -9.37 -1.92 -2.52
CA ARG A 44 -10.14 -3.16 -2.35
C ARG A 44 -10.71 -3.19 -0.95
N LYS A 45 -11.95 -3.66 -0.81
CA LYS A 45 -12.51 -4.08 0.47
C LYS A 45 -12.16 -5.55 0.66
N MET A 46 -11.56 -5.88 1.80
CA MET A 46 -11.10 -7.23 2.13
C MET A 46 -11.37 -7.48 3.61
N GLU A 47 -11.57 -8.75 3.97
CA GLU A 47 -11.66 -9.16 5.37
C GLU A 47 -10.24 -9.38 5.92
N LEU A 48 -10.04 -9.14 7.23
CA LEU A 48 -8.72 -9.28 7.85
C LEU A 48 -8.14 -10.70 7.66
N VAL A 49 -9.00 -11.72 7.72
CA VAL A 49 -8.62 -13.12 7.54
C VAL A 49 -7.95 -13.39 6.19
N GLU A 50 -8.33 -12.67 5.14
CA GLU A 50 -7.80 -12.83 3.78
C GLU A 50 -6.40 -12.21 3.61
N LEU A 51 -5.95 -11.42 4.58
CA LEU A 51 -4.69 -10.70 4.54
C LEU A 51 -3.58 -11.41 5.31
N ILE A 52 -3.89 -12.16 6.36
CA ILE A 52 -2.88 -12.67 7.31
C ILE A 52 -2.04 -13.79 6.69
N ASP A 53 -2.66 -14.62 5.86
CA ASP A 53 -2.00 -15.76 5.21
C ASP A 53 -1.16 -15.34 3.99
N ARG A 54 -1.06 -14.03 3.71
CA ARG A 54 -0.22 -13.53 2.62
C ARG A 54 1.25 -13.54 3.04
N GLU A 55 2.11 -13.72 2.05
CA GLU A 55 3.54 -13.52 2.23
C GLU A 55 3.84 -12.05 2.56
N ASN A 56 4.93 -11.83 3.30
CA ASN A 56 5.43 -10.49 3.65
C ASN A 56 4.43 -9.58 4.39
N VAL A 57 3.49 -10.17 5.13
CA VAL A 57 2.59 -9.43 6.02
C VAL A 57 3.34 -8.93 7.24
N ILE A 58 3.18 -7.64 7.51
CA ILE A 58 3.75 -6.97 8.67
C ILE A 58 2.64 -6.25 9.42
N ILE A 59 2.49 -6.65 10.68
CA ILE A 59 1.58 -6.01 11.61
C ILE A 59 2.28 -4.78 12.19
N THR A 60 1.63 -3.62 12.16
CA THR A 60 2.16 -2.40 12.78
C THR A 60 1.53 -2.22 14.17
N SER A 61 2.38 -2.11 15.20
CA SER A 61 1.91 -1.93 16.58
C SER A 61 3.02 -1.45 17.49
N ARG A 62 2.66 -0.59 18.44
CA ARG A 62 3.55 -0.11 19.51
C ARG A 62 4.02 -1.21 20.45
N ARG A 63 3.30 -2.34 20.49
CA ARG A 63 3.63 -3.53 21.30
C ARG A 63 4.73 -4.39 20.66
N CYS A 64 5.18 -4.04 19.46
CA CYS A 64 6.13 -4.82 18.70
C CYS A 64 7.53 -4.26 18.77
N ASN A 65 8.49 -5.02 18.24
CA ASN A 65 9.89 -4.63 18.21
C ASN A 65 10.14 -3.61 17.11
N VAL A 66 11.14 -2.75 17.31
CA VAL A 66 11.65 -1.88 16.25
C VAL A 66 12.30 -2.77 15.18
N PRO A 67 11.96 -2.60 13.88
CA PRO A 67 12.57 -3.41 12.84
C PRO A 67 14.07 -3.15 12.75
N LYS A 68 14.84 -4.21 12.52
CA LYS A 68 16.25 -4.08 12.13
C LYS A 68 16.35 -3.64 10.66
N ILE A 69 17.47 -3.03 10.29
CA ILE A 69 17.69 -2.50 8.94
C ILE A 69 17.54 -3.59 7.87
N ASP A 70 18.06 -4.79 8.14
CA ASP A 70 18.04 -5.97 7.25
C ASP A 70 16.66 -6.63 7.14
N GLU A 71 15.73 -6.30 8.04
CA GLU A 71 14.34 -6.80 7.99
C GLU A 71 13.47 -5.97 7.06
N VAL A 72 13.86 -4.73 6.75
CA VAL A 72 13.05 -3.75 6.01
C VAL A 72 13.20 -3.93 4.51
N ASN A 73 12.09 -4.27 3.85
CA ASN A 73 12.01 -4.40 2.39
C ASN A 73 10.80 -3.64 1.82
N ARG A 74 10.75 -3.49 0.50
CA ARG A 74 9.66 -2.78 -0.21
C ARG A 74 8.46 -3.67 -0.54
N ASP A 75 8.67 -4.97 -0.67
CA ASP A 75 7.61 -5.93 -0.99
C ASP A 75 6.91 -6.40 0.28
N VAL A 76 6.05 -5.53 0.82
CA VAL A 76 5.39 -5.75 2.11
C VAL A 76 3.89 -5.49 2.03
N THR A 77 3.12 -6.25 2.81
CA THR A 77 1.74 -5.92 3.14
C THR A 77 1.68 -5.40 4.56
N LEU A 78 1.47 -4.09 4.71
CA LEU A 78 1.39 -3.44 6.02
C LEU A 78 -0.06 -3.46 6.54
N ILE A 79 -0.25 -3.96 7.76
CA ILE A 79 -1.54 -3.93 8.46
C ILE A 79 -1.49 -2.88 9.55
N PHE A 80 -2.41 -1.93 9.49
CA PHE A 80 -2.59 -0.89 10.50
C PHE A 80 -3.89 -1.09 11.28
N GLY A 81 -3.84 -0.73 12.57
CA GLY A 81 -5.04 -0.64 13.40
C GLY A 81 -5.85 0.61 13.09
N ASN A 82 -6.98 0.77 13.78
CA ASN A 82 -7.74 2.01 13.74
C ASN A 82 -7.40 2.90 14.96
N PRO A 83 -7.92 4.13 15.06
CA PRO A 83 -7.60 5.04 16.17
C PRO A 83 -8.01 4.53 17.57
N GLU A 84 -9.01 3.65 17.65
CA GLU A 84 -9.59 3.14 18.89
C GLU A 84 -9.00 1.77 19.30
N GLU A 85 -8.75 0.91 18.32
CA GLU A 85 -8.28 -0.46 18.45
C GLU A 85 -7.01 -0.69 17.60
N GLY A 86 -5.94 -1.15 18.25
CA GLY A 86 -4.78 -1.69 17.55
C GLY A 86 -5.09 -3.03 16.87
N VAL A 87 -4.21 -3.47 15.95
CA VAL A 87 -4.42 -4.70 15.17
C VAL A 87 -4.69 -5.93 16.04
N PHE A 88 -3.98 -6.08 17.17
CA PHE A 88 -4.18 -7.21 18.08
C PHE A 88 -5.53 -7.17 18.82
N GLU A 89 -6.07 -5.97 19.09
CA GLU A 89 -7.39 -5.81 19.71
C GLU A 89 -8.49 -6.20 18.72
N ILE A 90 -8.38 -5.71 17.48
CA ILE A 90 -9.24 -6.09 16.36
C ILE A 90 -9.22 -7.61 16.15
N ALA A 91 -8.03 -8.20 16.08
CA ALA A 91 -7.86 -9.63 15.87
C ALA A 91 -8.49 -10.47 17.00
N LYS A 92 -8.26 -10.07 18.26
CA LYS A 92 -8.89 -10.71 19.43
C LYS A 92 -10.41 -10.65 19.35
N ARG A 93 -10.98 -9.48 19.00
CA ARG A 93 -12.42 -9.29 18.85
C ARG A 93 -13.01 -10.16 17.73
N LEU A 94 -12.25 -10.37 16.65
CA LEU A 94 -12.65 -11.20 15.53
C LEU A 94 -12.37 -12.71 15.73
N GLY A 95 -11.72 -13.10 16.83
CA GLY A 95 -11.32 -14.49 17.07
C GLY A 95 -10.23 -14.97 16.10
N VAL A 96 -9.47 -14.05 15.50
CA VAL A 96 -8.45 -14.36 14.50
C VAL A 96 -7.06 -14.29 15.14
N LYS A 97 -6.21 -15.26 14.84
CA LYS A 97 -4.81 -15.26 15.30
C LYS A 97 -3.97 -14.44 14.32
N MET A 98 -3.31 -13.40 14.81
CA MET A 98 -2.29 -12.68 14.05
C MET A 98 -0.94 -13.34 14.31
N GLU A 99 -0.42 -14.07 13.34
CA GLU A 99 0.95 -14.57 13.36
C GLU A 99 1.71 -13.95 12.19
N GLY A 100 2.94 -13.49 12.43
CA GLY A 100 3.73 -12.84 11.41
C GLY A 100 4.72 -11.84 11.96
N LYS A 101 5.45 -11.19 11.05
CA LYS A 101 6.36 -10.10 11.41
C LYS A 101 5.55 -8.96 12.02
N CYS A 102 6.06 -8.37 13.09
CA CYS A 102 5.40 -7.24 13.72
C CYS A 102 6.42 -6.15 14.04
N TRP A 103 6.11 -4.91 13.64
CA TRP A 103 7.00 -3.77 13.75
C TRP A 103 6.39 -2.62 14.54
N ASN A 104 7.24 -1.99 15.35
CA ASN A 104 7.02 -0.66 15.88
C ASN A 104 7.92 0.33 15.12
N THR A 105 7.32 1.10 14.20
CA THR A 105 8.02 2.07 13.35
C THR A 105 8.10 3.47 13.95
N VAL A 106 7.45 3.70 15.09
CA VAL A 106 7.50 4.97 15.84
C VAL A 106 7.91 4.70 17.29
N PRO A 107 9.14 4.22 17.52
CA PRO A 107 9.62 3.98 18.87
C PRO A 107 9.69 5.29 19.67
N LEU A 108 9.56 5.17 21.00
CA LEU A 108 9.63 6.31 21.92
C LEU A 108 8.65 7.44 21.57
N GLN A 109 7.49 7.11 21.00
CA GLN A 109 6.48 8.11 20.67
C GLN A 109 6.16 8.98 21.90
N GLY A 110 6.23 10.30 21.72
CA GLY A 110 5.94 11.29 22.76
C GLY A 110 4.45 11.49 23.03
N THR A 111 3.59 10.66 22.44
CA THR A 111 2.13 10.79 22.49
C THR A 111 1.48 9.48 22.93
N ARG A 112 0.27 9.58 23.50
CA ARG A 112 -0.50 8.40 23.92
C ARG A 112 -0.88 7.49 22.75
N SER A 113 -1.14 8.03 21.57
CA SER A 113 -1.40 7.30 20.33
C SER A 113 -0.80 8.04 19.13
N VAL A 114 -0.49 7.28 18.08
CA VAL A 114 -0.17 7.80 16.75
C VAL A 114 -1.39 7.47 15.89
N ARG A 115 -1.96 8.47 15.23
CA ARG A 115 -3.16 8.27 14.40
C ARG A 115 -2.83 7.43 13.17
N LEU A 116 -3.84 6.83 12.54
CA LEU A 116 -3.65 5.94 11.40
C LEU A 116 -2.88 6.64 10.26
N GLU A 117 -3.31 7.84 9.90
CA GLU A 117 -2.68 8.66 8.86
C GLU A 117 -1.21 8.98 9.18
N GLU A 118 -0.89 9.32 10.42
CA GLU A 118 0.47 9.59 10.89
C GLU A 118 1.32 8.31 10.85
N ALA A 119 0.77 7.19 11.30
CA ALA A 119 1.43 5.89 11.31
C ALA A 119 1.74 5.39 9.90
N ILE A 120 0.82 5.60 8.94
CA ILE A 120 1.04 5.28 7.52
C ILE A 120 2.23 6.08 6.99
N PHE A 121 2.23 7.40 7.17
CA PHE A 121 3.33 8.24 6.68
C PHE A 121 4.67 7.90 7.34
N ALA A 122 4.70 7.75 8.67
CA ALA A 122 5.93 7.41 9.39
C ALA A 122 6.49 6.06 8.95
N THR A 123 5.65 5.04 8.87
CA THR A 123 6.06 3.68 8.44
C THR A 123 6.60 3.68 7.02
N LEU A 124 5.87 4.30 6.08
CA LEU A 124 6.31 4.36 4.68
C LEU A 124 7.58 5.20 4.51
N ALA A 125 7.77 6.26 5.30
CA ALA A 125 9.00 7.05 5.29
C ALA A 125 10.20 6.23 5.76
N VAL A 126 10.05 5.45 6.85
CA VAL A 126 11.09 4.54 7.36
C VAL A 126 11.44 3.49 6.30
N ILE A 127 10.44 2.84 5.71
CA ILE A 127 10.66 1.83 4.66
C ILE A 127 11.33 2.47 3.44
N ASN A 128 10.84 3.60 2.96
CA ASN A 128 11.39 4.28 1.80
C ASN A 128 12.86 4.67 2.02
N PHE A 129 13.17 5.26 3.18
CA PHE A 129 14.52 5.69 3.53
C PHE A 129 15.47 4.48 3.63
N ILE A 130 15.11 3.46 4.42
CA ILE A 130 15.95 2.28 4.60
C ILE A 130 16.09 1.51 3.29
N SER A 131 15.03 1.31 2.51
CA SER A 131 15.14 0.63 1.22
C SER A 131 15.94 1.40 0.18
N TYR A 132 16.03 2.74 0.28
CA TYR A 132 16.90 3.52 -0.60
C TYR A 132 18.39 3.35 -0.25
N TRP A 133 18.73 3.26 1.05
CA TRP A 133 20.12 3.22 1.53
C TRP A 133 20.65 1.83 1.87
N GLY A 134 19.78 0.89 2.23
CA GLY A 134 20.11 -0.44 2.74
C GLY A 134 19.79 -1.61 1.78
N GLY A 135 19.22 -1.34 0.61
CA GLY A 135 18.85 -2.37 -0.36
C GLY A 135 19.75 -2.35 -1.59
N SER A 136 20.50 -3.42 -1.80
CA SER A 136 21.00 -3.83 -3.12
C SER A 136 19.94 -3.58 -4.19
N ARG A 137 20.34 -2.95 -5.30
CA ARG A 137 19.53 -2.95 -6.53
C ARG A 137 19.28 -4.38 -7.02
#